data_AF-A0A0B2K3M9-F1
#
_entry.id   AF-A0A0B2K3M9-F1
#
_cell.length_a   1.000
_cell.length_b   1.000
_cell.length_c   1.000
_cell.angle_alpha   90.00
_cell.angle_beta   90.00
_cell.angle_gamma   90.00
#
_symmetry.space_group_name_H-M   'P 1'
#
loop_
_entity.id
_entity.type
_entity.pdbx_description
1 polymer ?
#
loop_
_entity_poly.entity_id
_entity_poly.type
_entity_poly.pdbx_seq_one_letter_code
_entity_poly.pdbx_strand_id
1 'polypeptide(L)'
;KDFYIPSATQIEEITHDCYESSSLAYKKLHTFFMKKLHMENELATTWCLNVWMNSYNGDSPSEIIKDLNEHDAVFDGEDQLRDFMNLLMDAHNNTRLIENRGHKPVELHSNNFTGIPTIVPGSSKAASILGELQPQLSAMGIPVELGKKVYPNDPCPCGSRKKV
;
A
#
# COMPACT_ATOMS: atom_id res chain seq x y z
N LYS A 1 -16.82 4.96 -4.36
CA LYS A 1 -16.46 4.67 -5.76
C LYS A 1 -17.38 3.55 -6.27
N ASP A 2 -17.82 3.62 -7.52
CA ASP A 2 -18.62 2.55 -8.15
C ASP A 2 -17.78 1.30 -8.36
N PHE A 3 -18.41 0.18 -8.73
CA PHE A 3 -17.69 -1.05 -9.05
C PHE A 3 -16.83 -0.85 -10.31
N TYR A 4 -15.63 -1.42 -10.30
CA TYR A 4 -14.83 -1.52 -11.51
C TYR A 4 -15.49 -2.54 -12.46
N ILE A 5 -15.61 -2.17 -13.74
CA ILE A 5 -16.14 -3.03 -14.79
C ILE A 5 -14.98 -3.36 -15.76
N PRO A 6 -14.52 -4.63 -15.82
CA PRO A 6 -13.48 -5.03 -16.77
C PRO A 6 -13.91 -4.89 -18.23
N SER A 7 -12.95 -4.63 -19.10
CA SER A 7 -13.13 -4.73 -20.56
C SER A 7 -13.24 -6.20 -21.00
N ALA A 8 -13.84 -6.44 -22.18
CA ALA A 8 -13.95 -7.80 -22.72
C ALA A 8 -12.59 -8.51 -22.84
N THR A 9 -11.54 -7.79 -23.28
CA THR A 9 -10.18 -8.32 -23.39
C THR A 9 -9.60 -8.71 -22.02
N GLN A 10 -9.88 -7.95 -20.97
CA GLN A 10 -9.46 -8.32 -19.61
C GLN A 10 -10.21 -9.55 -19.10
N ILE A 11 -11.49 -9.70 -19.45
CA ILE A 11 -12.27 -10.89 -19.06
C ILE A 11 -11.69 -12.13 -19.74
N GLU A 12 -11.39 -12.05 -21.03
CA GLU A 12 -10.75 -13.14 -21.78
C GLU A 12 -9.41 -13.54 -21.16
N GLU A 13 -8.55 -12.56 -20.88
CA GLU A 13 -7.26 -12.78 -20.23
C GLU A 13 -7.41 -13.43 -18.85
N ILE A 14 -8.23 -12.86 -17.96
CA ILE A 14 -8.44 -13.39 -16.61
C ILE A 14 -9.08 -14.78 -16.66
N THR A 15 -9.93 -15.09 -17.64
CA THR A 15 -10.54 -16.42 -17.78
C THR A 15 -9.51 -17.46 -18.20
N HIS A 16 -8.53 -17.09 -19.02
CA HIS A 16 -7.49 -17.99 -19.50
C HIS A 16 -6.35 -18.15 -18.48
N ASP A 17 -5.84 -17.04 -17.96
CA ASP A 17 -4.63 -16.99 -17.12
C ASP A 17 -4.96 -16.97 -15.61
N CYS A 18 -6.23 -16.82 -15.24
CA CYS A 18 -6.70 -16.53 -13.87
C CYS A 18 -6.31 -15.14 -13.34
N TYR A 19 -5.62 -14.31 -14.12
CA TYR A 19 -5.18 -12.97 -13.74
C TYR A 19 -4.77 -12.08 -14.92
N GLU A 20 -4.56 -10.77 -14.68
CA GLU A 20 -4.20 -9.78 -15.71
C GLU A 20 -2.70 -9.85 -16.10
N SER A 21 -2.25 -10.97 -16.67
CA SER A 21 -0.83 -11.30 -16.96
C SER A 21 -0.09 -10.25 -17.82
N SER A 22 -0.82 -9.49 -18.63
CA SER A 22 -0.32 -8.39 -19.45
C SER A 22 0.21 -7.20 -18.66
N SER A 23 -0.10 -7.09 -17.37
CA SER A 23 0.32 -5.97 -16.53
C SER A 23 1.85 -5.85 -16.42
N LEU A 24 2.33 -4.61 -16.31
CA LEU A 24 3.77 -4.37 -16.18
C LEU A 24 4.31 -4.91 -14.85
N ALA A 25 3.54 -4.79 -13.76
CA ALA A 25 3.91 -5.32 -12.45
C ALA A 25 4.19 -6.84 -12.54
N TYR A 26 3.34 -7.55 -13.27
CA TYR A 26 3.53 -8.98 -13.49
C TYR A 26 4.73 -9.35 -14.32
N LYS A 27 4.91 -8.67 -15.46
CA LYS A 27 6.06 -8.94 -16.33
C LYS A 27 7.37 -8.74 -15.58
N LYS A 28 7.44 -7.74 -14.69
CA LYS A 28 8.61 -7.53 -13.82
C LYS A 28 8.80 -8.66 -12.81
N LEU A 29 7.73 -9.06 -12.11
CA LEU A 29 7.78 -10.14 -11.12
C LEU A 29 8.15 -11.49 -11.76
N HIS A 30 7.51 -11.85 -12.87
CA HIS A 30 7.85 -13.04 -13.66
C HIS A 30 9.31 -13.01 -14.14
N THR A 31 9.78 -11.86 -14.63
CA THR A 31 11.18 -11.68 -15.05
C THR A 31 12.15 -11.86 -13.87
N PHE A 32 11.77 -11.43 -12.67
CA PHE A 32 12.56 -11.62 -11.47
C PHE A 32 12.69 -13.12 -11.13
N PHE A 33 11.58 -13.86 -11.08
CA PHE A 33 11.62 -15.31 -10.85
C PHE A 33 12.51 -16.04 -11.87
N MET A 34 12.38 -15.70 -13.15
CA MET A 34 13.17 -16.31 -14.22
C MET A 34 14.67 -15.94 -14.17
N LYS A 35 14.98 -14.65 -14.04
CA LYS A 35 16.35 -14.15 -14.25
C LYS A 35 17.18 -14.05 -12.98
N LYS A 36 16.52 -13.75 -11.84
CA LYS A 36 17.18 -13.53 -10.56
C LYS A 36 17.13 -14.79 -9.69
N LEU A 37 16.00 -15.48 -9.66
CA LEU A 37 15.86 -16.74 -8.93
C LEU A 37 16.08 -17.98 -9.80
N HIS A 38 16.43 -17.80 -11.08
CA HIS A 38 16.78 -18.87 -12.02
C HIS A 38 15.71 -19.98 -12.14
N MET A 39 14.44 -19.63 -11.93
CA MET A 39 13.34 -20.57 -12.03
C MET A 39 13.01 -20.88 -13.49
N GLU A 40 12.46 -22.07 -13.74
CA GLU A 40 11.85 -22.40 -15.03
C GLU A 40 10.58 -21.56 -15.28
N ASN A 41 10.22 -21.36 -16.54
CA ASN A 41 9.09 -20.52 -16.93
C ASN A 41 7.74 -20.97 -16.34
N GLU A 42 7.48 -22.27 -16.33
CA GLU A 42 6.24 -22.81 -15.75
C GLU A 42 6.18 -22.58 -14.23
N LEU A 43 7.30 -22.77 -13.54
CA LEU A 43 7.42 -22.50 -12.11
C LEU A 43 7.28 -21.00 -11.80
N ALA A 44 7.93 -20.14 -12.56
CA ALA A 44 7.82 -18.69 -12.43
C ALA A 44 6.37 -18.21 -12.65
N THR A 45 5.66 -18.81 -13.61
CA THR A 45 4.24 -18.53 -13.89
C THR A 45 3.36 -18.95 -12.71
N THR A 46 3.63 -20.13 -12.14
CA THR A 46 2.94 -20.63 -10.94
C THR A 46 3.14 -19.71 -9.74
N TRP A 47 4.35 -19.21 -9.52
CA TRP A 47 4.61 -18.24 -8.45
C TRP A 47 3.92 -16.89 -8.67
N CYS A 48 3.81 -16.42 -9.92
CA CYS A 48 3.02 -15.22 -10.23
C CYS A 48 1.54 -15.43 -9.89
N LEU A 49 0.98 -16.59 -10.20
CA LEU A 49 -0.39 -16.96 -9.83
C LEU A 49 -0.56 -16.96 -8.30
N ASN A 50 0.36 -17.57 -7.55
CA ASN A 50 0.31 -17.63 -6.09
C ASN A 50 0.31 -16.23 -5.47
N VAL A 51 1.21 -15.35 -5.94
CA VAL A 51 1.27 -13.94 -5.47
C VAL A 51 -0.05 -13.22 -5.69
N TRP A 52 -0.71 -13.45 -6.84
CA TRP A 52 -1.97 -12.79 -7.13
C TRP A 52 -3.13 -13.35 -6.33
N MET A 53 -3.20 -14.68 -6.17
CA MET A 53 -4.20 -15.34 -5.34
C MET A 53 -4.10 -14.87 -3.89
N ASN A 54 -2.89 -14.78 -3.35
CA ASN A 54 -2.62 -14.24 -2.02
C ASN A 54 -3.13 -12.79 -1.90
N SER A 55 -2.78 -11.94 -2.87
CA SER A 55 -3.26 -10.55 -2.89
C SER A 55 -4.78 -10.47 -2.97
N TYR A 56 -5.41 -11.26 -3.85
CA TYR A 56 -6.86 -11.31 -4.05
C TYR A 56 -7.62 -11.74 -2.80
N ASN A 57 -7.08 -12.72 -2.07
CA ASN A 57 -7.64 -13.21 -0.81
C ASN A 57 -7.46 -12.21 0.35
N GLY A 58 -6.64 -11.17 0.17
CA GLY A 58 -6.29 -10.23 1.24
C GLY A 58 -5.31 -10.81 2.26
N ASP A 59 -4.56 -11.84 1.86
CA ASP A 59 -3.54 -12.46 2.70
C ASP A 59 -2.32 -11.54 2.84
N SER A 60 -1.54 -11.76 3.91
CA SER A 60 -0.31 -11.01 4.12
C SER A 60 0.75 -11.41 3.08
N PRO A 61 1.52 -10.45 2.53
CA PRO A 61 2.70 -10.74 1.70
C PRO A 61 3.73 -11.67 2.37
N SER A 62 3.74 -11.74 3.71
CA SER A 62 4.60 -12.68 4.46
C SER A 62 4.31 -14.15 4.15
N GLU A 63 3.06 -14.50 3.81
CA GLU A 63 2.70 -15.88 3.48
C GLU A 63 3.43 -16.33 2.21
N ILE A 64 3.58 -15.47 1.20
CA ILE A 64 4.35 -15.79 -0.01
C ILE A 64 5.82 -16.05 0.31
N ILE A 65 6.42 -15.26 1.21
CA ILE A 65 7.82 -15.45 1.61
C ILE A 65 7.98 -16.79 2.34
N LYS A 66 7.03 -17.12 3.20
CA LYS A 66 6.99 -18.40 3.91
C LYS A 66 6.87 -19.55 2.91
N ASP A 67 5.95 -19.48 1.96
CA ASP A 67 5.75 -20.50 0.94
C ASP A 67 7.00 -20.68 0.06
N LEU A 68 7.67 -19.59 -0.32
CA LEU A 68 8.93 -19.63 -1.07
C LEU A 68 10.03 -20.34 -0.28
N ASN A 69 10.17 -20.04 1.02
CA ASN A 69 11.13 -20.71 1.89
C ASN A 69 10.82 -22.20 2.06
N GLU A 70 9.54 -22.58 2.14
CA GLU A 70 9.10 -23.98 2.22
C GLU A 70 9.38 -24.77 0.93
N HIS A 71 9.50 -24.08 -0.20
CA HIS A 71 9.85 -24.67 -1.50
C HIS A 71 11.32 -24.48 -1.88
N ASP A 72 12.20 -24.25 -0.89
CA ASP A 72 13.65 -24.11 -1.06
C ASP A 72 14.06 -22.99 -2.04
N ALA A 73 13.27 -21.91 -2.15
CA ALA A 73 13.66 -20.74 -2.94
C ALA A 73 14.85 -20.03 -2.27
N VAL A 74 15.99 -20.01 -2.96
CA VAL A 74 17.22 -19.41 -2.43
C VAL A 74 17.36 -17.97 -2.93
N PHE A 75 17.48 -17.04 -1.99
CA PHE A 75 17.88 -15.66 -2.28
C PHE A 75 19.39 -15.50 -2.09
N ASP A 76 20.07 -14.93 -3.07
CA ASP A 76 21.53 -14.69 -3.10
C ASP A 76 21.98 -13.63 -2.07
N GLY A 77 21.05 -12.83 -1.55
CA GLY A 77 21.34 -11.84 -0.51
C GLY A 77 20.17 -10.89 -0.19
N GLU A 78 20.37 -10.03 0.80
CA GLU A 78 19.35 -9.07 1.28
C GLU A 78 18.88 -8.09 0.20
N ASP A 79 19.75 -7.73 -0.75
CA ASP A 79 19.41 -6.84 -1.85
C ASP A 79 18.37 -7.48 -2.78
N GLN A 80 18.55 -8.76 -3.11
CA GLN A 80 17.62 -9.51 -3.95
C GLN A 80 16.28 -9.74 -3.23
N LEU A 81 16.32 -10.00 -1.91
CA LEU A 81 15.11 -10.07 -1.10
C LEU A 81 14.35 -8.74 -1.07
N ARG A 82 15.06 -7.61 -0.93
CA ARG A 82 14.44 -6.28 -0.96
C ARG A 82 13.83 -5.95 -2.33
N ASP A 83 14.51 -6.30 -3.42
CA ASP A 83 13.95 -6.17 -4.77
C ASP A 83 12.68 -7.01 -4.93
N PHE A 84 12.69 -8.24 -4.41
CA PHE A 84 11.50 -9.10 -4.38
C PHE A 84 10.35 -8.47 -3.60
N MET A 85 10.60 -7.94 -2.40
CA MET A 85 9.58 -7.27 -1.58
C MET A 85 8.96 -6.08 -2.30
N ASN A 86 9.77 -5.28 -3.01
CA ASN A 86 9.27 -4.17 -3.81
C ASN A 86 8.38 -4.65 -4.95
N LEU A 87 8.75 -5.73 -5.64
CA LEU A 87 7.96 -6.34 -6.71
C LEU A 87 6.67 -6.96 -6.19
N LEU A 88 6.71 -7.58 -5.01
CA LEU A 88 5.54 -8.16 -4.35
C LEU A 88 4.52 -7.09 -3.99
N MET A 89 4.97 -5.97 -3.42
CA MET A 89 4.12 -4.81 -3.14
C MET A 89 3.59 -4.16 -4.42
N ASP A 90 4.41 -4.04 -5.47
CA ASP A 90 3.97 -3.52 -6.79
C ASP A 90 2.90 -4.42 -7.40
N ALA A 91 3.06 -5.75 -7.32
CA ALA A 91 2.06 -6.71 -7.77
C ALA A 91 0.74 -6.53 -7.01
N HIS A 92 0.76 -6.56 -5.68
CA HIS A 92 -0.41 -6.36 -4.83
C HIS A 92 -1.14 -5.04 -5.14
N ASN A 93 -0.41 -3.93 -5.24
CA ASN A 93 -0.99 -2.62 -5.53
C ASN A 93 -1.62 -2.53 -6.93
N ASN A 94 -1.21 -3.43 -7.84
CA ASN A 94 -1.76 -3.57 -9.17
C ASN A 94 -2.75 -4.75 -9.28
N THR A 95 -3.10 -5.44 -8.20
CA THR A 95 -4.13 -6.50 -8.18
C THR A 95 -5.52 -5.90 -7.97
N ARG A 96 -6.54 -6.42 -8.66
CA ARG A 96 -7.94 -6.04 -8.41
C ARG A 96 -8.46 -6.78 -7.18
N LEU A 97 -8.98 -6.05 -6.19
CA LEU A 97 -9.42 -6.62 -4.92
C LEU A 97 -10.93 -6.53 -4.73
N ILE A 98 -11.52 -7.57 -4.13
CA ILE A 98 -12.97 -7.60 -3.81
C ILE A 98 -13.32 -6.48 -2.83
N GLU A 99 -12.52 -6.30 -1.78
CA GLU A 99 -12.68 -5.22 -0.78
C GLU A 99 -12.70 -3.83 -1.42
N ASN A 100 -12.01 -3.69 -2.56
CA ASN A 100 -11.89 -2.46 -3.32
C ASN A 100 -12.94 -2.36 -4.44
N ARG A 101 -13.99 -3.18 -4.42
CA ARG A 101 -15.04 -3.22 -5.45
C ARG A 101 -14.48 -3.45 -6.85
N GLY A 102 -13.44 -4.27 -6.95
CA GLY A 102 -12.72 -4.59 -8.19
C GLY A 102 -11.69 -3.53 -8.63
N HIS A 103 -11.50 -2.45 -7.87
CA HIS A 103 -10.42 -1.50 -8.13
C HIS A 103 -9.08 -2.05 -7.61
N LYS A 104 -8.00 -1.62 -8.23
CA LYS A 104 -6.64 -1.84 -7.71
C LYS A 104 -6.37 -0.86 -6.56
N PRO A 105 -5.57 -1.23 -5.54
CA PRO A 105 -5.17 -0.28 -4.51
C PRO A 105 -4.58 1.02 -5.09
N VAL A 106 -3.76 0.94 -6.14
CA VAL A 106 -3.18 2.13 -6.81
C VAL A 106 -4.25 3.05 -7.42
N GLU A 107 -5.40 2.51 -7.84
CA GLU A 107 -6.53 3.29 -8.41
C GLU A 107 -7.39 3.97 -7.32
N LEU A 108 -7.24 3.55 -6.05
CA LEU A 108 -7.99 4.09 -4.91
C LEU A 108 -7.29 5.22 -4.19
N HIS A 109 -5.99 5.39 -4.43
CA HIS A 109 -5.28 6.59 -4.03
C HIS A 109 -5.84 7.74 -4.86
N SER A 110 -6.92 8.32 -4.36
CA SER A 110 -7.28 9.64 -4.79
C SER A 110 -6.10 10.54 -4.45
N ASN A 111 -5.62 11.29 -5.42
CA ASN A 111 -4.81 12.48 -5.20
C ASN A 111 -5.50 13.52 -4.26
N ASN A 112 -6.59 13.19 -3.55
CA ASN A 112 -7.18 13.98 -2.48
C ASN A 112 -6.23 14.31 -1.32
N PHE A 113 -5.00 13.80 -1.31
CA PHE A 113 -3.90 14.49 -0.65
C PHE A 113 -3.37 15.64 -1.54
N THR A 114 -4.27 16.50 -2.03
CA THR A 114 -3.94 17.77 -2.67
C THR A 114 -3.57 18.77 -1.57
N GLY A 115 -2.43 18.55 -0.92
CA GLY A 115 -1.95 19.40 0.17
C GLY A 115 -1.03 18.63 1.10
N ILE A 116 0.01 19.29 1.60
CA ILE A 116 0.85 18.69 2.64
C ILE A 116 -0.03 18.54 3.90
N PRO A 117 -0.14 17.34 4.52
CA PRO A 117 -0.99 17.13 5.68
C PRO A 117 -0.62 18.09 6.81
N THR A 118 -1.62 18.76 7.38
CA THR A 118 -1.45 19.50 8.63
C THR A 118 -1.33 18.53 9.79
N ILE A 119 -0.21 18.55 10.51
CA ILE A 119 -0.01 17.75 11.71
C ILE A 119 -0.72 18.44 12.88
N VAL A 120 -1.65 17.73 13.52
CA VAL A 120 -2.36 18.17 14.74
C VAL A 120 -1.95 17.26 15.91
N PRO A 121 -1.50 17.79 17.05
CA PRO A 121 -1.13 16.99 18.21
C PRO A 121 -2.37 16.37 18.87
N GLY A 122 -2.38 15.04 19.02
CA GLY A 122 -3.41 14.32 19.77
C GLY A 122 -3.25 14.37 21.31
N SER A 123 -2.17 14.98 21.82
CA SER A 123 -1.90 15.11 23.25
C SER A 123 -1.08 16.34 23.58
N SER A 124 -1.07 16.75 24.85
CA SER A 124 -0.25 17.87 25.35
C SER A 124 1.25 17.63 25.17
N LYS A 125 1.70 16.39 25.33
CA LYS A 125 3.10 16.01 25.12
C LYS A 125 3.49 16.03 23.63
N ALA A 126 2.59 15.59 22.76
CA ALA A 126 2.79 15.72 21.31
C ALA A 126 2.84 17.20 20.90
N ALA A 127 1.98 18.05 21.48
CA ALA A 127 1.97 19.48 21.19
C ALA A 127 3.27 20.18 21.59
N SER A 128 3.86 19.84 22.74
CA SER A 128 5.15 20.43 23.15
C SER A 128 6.28 20.04 22.20
N ILE A 129 6.36 18.76 21.82
CA ILE A 129 7.38 18.27 20.88
C ILE A 129 7.21 18.94 19.52
N LEU A 130 5.99 18.97 18.98
CA LEU A 130 5.73 19.62 17.69
C LEU A 130 5.99 21.14 17.72
N GLY A 131 5.78 21.79 18.87
CA GLY A 131 6.12 23.20 19.06
C GLY A 131 7.62 23.46 19.02
N GLU A 132 8.43 22.62 19.67
CA GLU A 132 9.89 22.70 19.60
C GLU A 132 10.40 22.50 18.17
N LEU A 133 9.77 21.60 17.42
CA LEU A 133 10.13 21.27 16.05
C LEU A 133 9.42 22.14 15.00
N GLN A 134 8.62 23.15 15.39
CA GLN A 134 7.85 23.94 14.43
C GLN A 134 8.70 24.68 13.38
N PRO A 135 9.86 25.30 13.72
CA PRO A 135 10.67 26.01 12.73
C PRO A 135 11.22 25.08 11.64
N GLN A 136 11.70 23.90 12.03
CA GLN A 136 12.24 22.89 11.12
C GLN A 136 11.15 22.23 10.27
N LEU A 137 9.97 21.96 10.85
CA LEU A 137 8.83 21.42 10.11
C LEU A 137 8.31 22.43 9.08
N SER A 138 8.27 23.72 9.45
CA SER A 138 7.88 24.80 8.54
C SER A 138 8.87 24.97 7.38
N ALA A 139 10.18 24.87 7.64
CA ALA A 139 11.22 24.92 6.62
C ALA A 139 11.11 23.75 5.61
N MET A 140 10.60 22.60 6.05
CA MET A 140 10.29 21.44 5.21
C MET A 140 8.91 21.52 4.54
N GLY A 141 8.18 22.64 4.71
CA GLY A 141 6.85 22.84 4.14
C GLY A 141 5.74 22.05 4.84
N ILE A 142 5.99 21.51 6.03
CA ILE A 142 5.02 20.71 6.80
C ILE A 142 4.22 21.64 7.71
N PRO A 143 2.92 21.86 7.47
CA PRO A 143 2.09 22.69 8.34
C PRO A 143 1.81 21.96 9.66
N VAL A 144 1.94 22.69 10.78
CA VAL A 144 1.68 22.18 12.15
C VAL A 144 0.68 23.10 12.84
N GLU A 145 -0.46 22.55 13.26
CA GLU A 145 -1.47 23.27 14.04
C GLU A 145 -1.42 22.85 15.51
N LEU A 146 -0.80 23.68 16.33
CA LEU A 146 -0.82 23.54 17.78
C LEU A 146 -2.16 24.08 18.30
N GLY A 147 -3.16 23.19 18.40
CA GLY A 147 -4.48 23.56 18.90
C GLY A 147 -4.44 24.35 20.21
N LYS A 148 -5.39 25.27 20.42
CA LYS A 148 -5.49 26.05 21.66
C LYS A 148 -5.80 25.12 22.83
N LYS A 149 -5.10 25.29 23.96
CA LYS A 149 -5.47 24.62 25.21
C LYS A 149 -6.87 25.09 25.60
N VAL A 150 -7.78 24.15 25.78
CA VAL A 150 -9.15 24.38 26.25
C VAL A 150 -9.24 23.76 27.64
N TYR A 151 -9.52 24.57 28.64
CA TYR A 151 -9.71 24.12 30.02
C TYR A 151 -11.19 23.78 30.28
N PRO A 152 -11.52 22.91 31.24
CA PRO A 152 -12.92 22.50 31.52
C PRO A 152 -13.89 23.65 31.88
N ASN A 153 -13.37 24.81 32.26
CA ASN A 153 -14.17 26.00 32.53
C ASN A 153 -14.14 27.04 31.40
N ASP A 154 -13.39 26.79 30.33
CA ASP A 154 -13.36 27.66 29.17
C ASP A 154 -14.67 27.50 28.36
N PRO A 155 -15.17 28.59 27.77
CA PRO A 155 -16.33 28.51 26.89
C PRO A 155 -16.02 27.63 25.67
N CYS A 156 -16.95 26.74 25.29
CA CYS A 156 -16.77 25.88 24.13
C CYS A 156 -16.38 26.72 22.90
N PRO A 157 -15.27 26.38 22.20
CA PRO A 157 -14.88 27.07 20.97
C PRO A 157 -15.92 26.92 19.85
N CYS A 158 -16.86 25.98 19.98
CA CYS A 158 -18.02 25.80 19.13
C CYS A 158 -19.16 26.84 19.34
N GLY A 159 -19.02 27.76 20.30
CA GLY A 159 -20.02 28.80 20.60
C GLY A 159 -21.28 28.31 21.33
N SER A 160 -21.35 27.03 21.70
CA SER A 160 -22.56 26.40 22.26
C SER A 160 -22.92 26.83 23.68
N ARG A 161 -22.14 27.74 24.31
CA ARG A 161 -22.23 28.14 25.73
C ARG A 161 -22.23 26.99 26.74
N LYS A 162 -21.93 25.76 26.31
CA LYS A 162 -21.67 24.63 27.20
C LYS A 162 -20.21 24.70 27.67
N LYS A 163 -19.99 24.39 28.95
CA LYS A 163 -18.65 24.14 29.47
C LYS A 163 -18.09 22.88 28.84
N VAL A 164 -16.76 22.84 28.65
CA VAL A 164 -16.03 21.74 28.01
C VAL A 164 -15.77 20.61 29.01
#